data_AF-A0A348WKT1-F1
#
_entry.id   AF-A0A348WKT1-F1
#
_cell.length_a   1.000
_cell.length_b   1.000
_cell.length_c   1.000
_cell.angle_alpha   90.00
_cell.angle_beta   90.00
_cell.angle_gamma   90.00
#
_symmetry.space_group_name_H-M   'P 1'
#
loop_
_entity.id
_entity.type
_entity.pdbx_description
1 polymer ?
#
loop_
_entity_poly.entity_id
_entity_poly.type
_entity_poly.pdbx_seq_one_letter_code
_entity_poly.pdbx_strand_id
1 'polypeptide(L)'
;MEIKVNFLENLKLEAKFDDFTVIADQPIRYKGDGSAPSPFDYFLASSALCAAYFIRLYCNARDIPTENIRLSQNNIVDPEDRYNQIFKIQVELPEDISDKDRQGILRAVERCTVKRVVQTEPDFQIETVDSLDDSAQALLMGAPDGDQTTFIKGKDLPLEQTIANMTQILADLGMKIEIASWRNIVPNVWSLHVRDAASPMCFTNGKGATKEAALCSALGEFIERLNCNFFYNDQYFGQEIAQSEFVHYPNERWFELTEDDSLPSGILDDYTRAIYDPENELAGSNLIDTNSGNIQRGICALPFQRHSDGETVYFPSNLIENLYLSNGMSAGNTLDEAVVQCLSEIFERAVKREIIENEIALPDVPDTVLERFPKLVEGIKGLEEQGYPVLVKDASLGGQFPVACVTLMNPRTGGVFASFGAHPSLEVALERSLTELLQGRSFEGLNDLPAPTFNQMAVTEPNNFVEHFIDSSGVVSWRFFSARSEYEFVDWDFSGSNHEEVNTLFGILSELGKEAYVAVYDELGAPACRILVPGYSEVYPVEDLIWDNTNVALQFREDI
;
A
#
# COMPACT_ATOMS: atom_id res chain seq x y z
N MET A 1 11.44 -12.87 -4.85
CA MET A 1 12.58 -12.46 -5.69
C MET A 1 12.98 -13.60 -6.58
N GLU A 2 12.66 -13.49 -7.87
CA GLU A 2 13.23 -14.32 -8.92
C GLU A 2 14.66 -13.89 -9.24
N ILE A 3 15.57 -14.85 -9.45
CA ILE A 3 16.92 -14.62 -9.95
C ILE A 3 17.10 -15.41 -11.23
N LYS A 4 17.29 -14.72 -12.36
CA LYS A 4 17.55 -15.35 -13.66
C LYS A 4 19.06 -15.47 -13.87
N VAL A 5 19.53 -16.65 -14.28
CA VAL A 5 20.96 -16.92 -14.46
C VAL A 5 21.27 -17.18 -15.94
N ASN A 6 22.16 -16.38 -16.50
CA ASN A 6 22.75 -16.61 -17.83
C ASN A 6 24.11 -17.29 -17.68
N PHE A 7 24.38 -18.25 -18.57
CA PHE A 7 25.70 -18.88 -18.69
C PHE A 7 26.57 -18.07 -19.65
N LEU A 8 27.68 -17.54 -19.15
CA LEU A 8 28.64 -16.78 -19.95
C LEU A 8 29.78 -17.69 -20.42
N GLU A 9 30.81 -17.11 -21.06
CA GLU A 9 31.99 -17.86 -21.49
C GLU A 9 32.72 -18.56 -20.31
N ASN A 10 33.29 -19.73 -20.58
CA ASN A 10 33.99 -20.58 -19.61
C ASN A 10 33.10 -20.99 -18.41
N LEU A 11 33.47 -20.61 -17.17
CA LEU A 11 32.73 -20.94 -15.95
C LEU A 11 32.08 -19.70 -15.31
N LYS A 12 31.92 -18.62 -16.10
CA LYS A 12 31.28 -17.39 -15.65
C LYS A 12 29.77 -17.51 -15.70
N LEU A 13 29.13 -16.96 -14.69
CA LEU A 13 27.68 -16.90 -14.54
C LEU A 13 27.26 -15.45 -14.33
N GLU A 14 26.15 -15.07 -14.91
CA GLU A 14 25.52 -13.77 -14.70
C GLU A 14 24.15 -13.98 -14.07
N ALA A 15 23.98 -13.49 -12.85
CA ALA A 15 22.67 -13.42 -12.19
C ALA A 15 22.06 -12.04 -12.40
N LYS A 16 20.80 -11.99 -12.83
CA LYS A 16 19.98 -10.78 -12.94
C LYS A 16 18.76 -10.88 -12.04
N PHE A 17 18.53 -9.84 -11.26
CA PHE A 17 17.39 -9.71 -10.34
C PHE A 17 17.22 -8.23 -9.98
N ASP A 18 15.98 -7.76 -9.88
CA ASP A 18 15.67 -6.33 -9.79
C ASP A 18 16.49 -5.53 -10.84
N ASP A 19 17.12 -4.41 -10.43
CA ASP A 19 18.02 -3.61 -11.27
C ASP A 19 19.50 -4.06 -11.18
N PHE A 20 19.78 -5.18 -10.53
CA PHE A 20 21.14 -5.63 -10.24
C PHE A 20 21.60 -6.72 -11.20
N THR A 21 22.89 -6.65 -11.55
CA THR A 21 23.61 -7.72 -12.25
C THR A 21 24.81 -8.13 -11.43
N VAL A 22 24.91 -9.42 -11.13
CA VAL A 22 26.03 -10.02 -10.38
C VAL A 22 26.74 -11.04 -11.26
N ILE A 23 28.02 -10.80 -11.52
CA ILE A 23 28.89 -11.76 -12.19
C ILE A 23 29.59 -12.62 -11.15
N ALA A 24 29.55 -13.94 -11.34
CA ALA A 24 30.31 -14.89 -10.56
C ALA A 24 31.24 -15.69 -11.47
N ASP A 25 32.42 -16.03 -10.95
CA ASP A 25 33.42 -16.82 -11.66
C ASP A 25 34.13 -17.77 -10.71
N GLN A 26 34.58 -18.90 -11.23
CA GLN A 26 35.42 -19.82 -10.48
C GLN A 26 36.87 -19.31 -10.48
N PRO A 27 37.64 -19.50 -9.40
CA PRO A 27 39.05 -19.17 -9.41
C PRO A 27 39.82 -20.07 -10.38
N ILE A 28 41.00 -19.62 -10.82
CA ILE A 28 41.87 -20.35 -11.78
C ILE A 28 42.13 -21.80 -11.32
N ARG A 29 42.29 -22.04 -10.02
CA ARG A 29 42.48 -23.40 -9.45
C ARG A 29 41.31 -24.36 -9.72
N TYR A 30 40.12 -23.83 -9.98
CA TYR A 30 38.91 -24.56 -10.35
C TYR A 30 38.53 -24.33 -11.82
N LYS A 31 39.51 -23.96 -12.66
CA LYS A 31 39.39 -23.79 -14.12
C LYS A 31 38.57 -22.59 -14.61
N GLY A 32 38.15 -21.68 -13.73
CA GLY A 32 37.54 -20.41 -14.16
C GLY A 32 38.61 -19.35 -14.47
N ASP A 33 38.17 -18.15 -14.82
CA ASP A 33 39.08 -17.05 -15.17
C ASP A 33 39.54 -16.29 -13.92
N GLY A 34 38.89 -16.51 -12.76
CA GLY A 34 39.11 -15.76 -11.53
C GLY A 34 38.79 -14.27 -11.65
N SER A 35 37.92 -13.91 -12.59
CA SER A 35 37.59 -12.54 -12.96
C SER A 35 36.55 -11.88 -12.05
N ALA A 36 35.82 -12.69 -11.26
CA ALA A 36 34.84 -12.26 -10.28
C ALA A 36 34.85 -13.22 -9.06
N PRO A 37 34.26 -12.83 -7.91
CA PRO A 37 34.07 -13.74 -6.78
C PRO A 37 33.28 -14.99 -7.18
N SER A 38 33.53 -16.13 -6.52
CA SER A 38 32.70 -17.31 -6.73
C SER A 38 31.32 -17.14 -6.08
N PRO A 39 30.29 -17.92 -6.47
CA PRO A 39 28.96 -17.82 -5.85
C PRO A 39 29.00 -17.98 -4.32
N PHE A 40 29.87 -18.85 -3.81
CA PHE A 40 30.04 -19.04 -2.37
C PHE A 40 30.70 -17.83 -1.69
N ASP A 41 31.62 -17.14 -2.36
CA ASP A 41 32.24 -15.93 -1.81
C ASP A 41 31.19 -14.81 -1.63
N TYR A 42 30.22 -14.69 -2.54
CA TYR A 42 29.09 -13.76 -2.37
C TYR A 42 28.24 -14.10 -1.14
N PHE A 43 27.96 -15.38 -0.90
CA PHE A 43 27.26 -15.82 0.31
C PHE A 43 28.01 -15.45 1.59
N LEU A 44 29.34 -15.62 1.62
CA LEU A 44 30.16 -15.23 2.76
C LEU A 44 30.19 -13.70 2.94
N ALA A 45 30.39 -12.96 1.85
CA ALA A 45 30.37 -11.50 1.89
C ALA A 45 29.02 -10.95 2.36
N SER A 46 27.90 -11.52 1.89
CA SER A 46 26.56 -11.09 2.27
C SER A 46 26.30 -11.27 3.77
N SER A 47 26.80 -12.34 4.40
CA SER A 47 26.68 -12.53 5.84
C SER A 47 27.41 -11.46 6.66
N ALA A 48 28.62 -11.06 6.25
CA ALA A 48 29.38 -9.98 6.89
C ALA A 48 28.71 -8.60 6.68
N LEU A 49 28.25 -8.32 5.45
CA LEU A 49 27.56 -7.08 5.10
C LEU A 49 26.22 -6.95 5.83
N CYS A 50 25.47 -8.04 5.95
CA CYS A 50 24.22 -8.09 6.70
C CYS A 50 24.43 -7.74 8.17
N ALA A 51 25.44 -8.32 8.83
CA ALA A 51 25.80 -7.95 10.18
C ALA A 51 26.17 -6.46 10.30
N ALA A 52 26.99 -5.94 9.37
CA ALA A 52 27.38 -4.53 9.34
C ALA A 52 26.18 -3.58 9.14
N TYR A 53 25.20 -3.97 8.32
CA TYR A 53 23.97 -3.22 8.11
C TYR A 53 23.18 -3.04 9.42
N PHE A 54 22.98 -4.11 10.19
CA PHE A 54 22.26 -4.01 11.46
C PHE A 54 23.01 -3.16 12.51
N ILE A 55 24.35 -3.21 12.51
CA ILE A 55 25.16 -2.31 13.35
C ILE A 55 24.91 -0.86 12.92
N ARG A 56 24.98 -0.57 11.62
CA ARG A 56 24.75 0.78 11.09
C ARG A 56 23.35 1.29 11.42
N LEU A 57 22.33 0.44 11.30
CA LEU A 57 20.95 0.78 11.66
C LEU A 57 20.83 1.14 13.15
N TYR A 58 21.43 0.35 14.04
CA TYR A 58 21.44 0.65 15.49
C TYR A 58 22.10 1.99 15.80
N CYS A 59 23.25 2.25 15.15
CA CYS A 59 24.04 3.46 15.33
C CYS A 59 23.32 4.70 14.80
N ASN A 60 22.73 4.63 13.60
CA ASN A 60 21.97 5.72 13.00
C ASN A 60 20.80 6.16 13.89
N ALA A 61 20.04 5.20 14.45
CA ALA A 61 18.91 5.51 15.33
C ALA A 61 19.29 6.18 16.67
N ARG A 62 20.58 6.34 16.95
CA ARG A 62 21.13 6.88 18.21
C ARG A 62 22.24 7.91 17.98
N ASP A 63 22.40 8.37 16.74
CA ASP A 63 23.44 9.32 16.34
C ASP A 63 24.86 8.89 16.73
N ILE A 64 25.15 7.58 16.68
CA ILE A 64 26.48 7.02 16.98
C ILE A 64 27.31 6.98 15.68
N PRO A 65 28.49 7.63 15.62
CA PRO A 65 29.35 7.56 14.43
C PRO A 65 29.87 6.15 14.16
N THR A 66 29.86 5.72 12.91
CA THR A 66 30.33 4.38 12.50
C THR A 66 31.78 4.33 12.02
N GLU A 67 32.46 5.48 11.94
CA GLU A 67 33.79 5.65 11.32
C GLU A 67 34.88 4.74 11.90
N ASN A 68 34.79 4.44 13.20
CA ASN A 68 35.77 3.62 13.93
C ASN A 68 35.24 2.24 14.31
N ILE A 69 34.08 1.83 13.78
CA ILE A 69 33.56 0.48 13.95
C ILE A 69 34.08 -0.38 12.79
N ARG A 70 34.73 -1.50 13.11
CA ARG A 70 35.23 -2.45 12.09
C ARG A 70 34.60 -3.82 12.28
N LEU A 71 34.35 -4.49 11.18
CA LEU A 71 33.80 -5.84 11.17
C LEU A 71 34.66 -6.73 10.28
N SER A 72 34.94 -7.94 10.75
CA SER A 72 35.59 -8.98 9.94
C SER A 72 34.87 -10.31 10.13
N GLN A 73 34.82 -11.10 9.06
CA GLN A 73 34.32 -12.46 9.10
C GLN A 73 35.44 -13.43 8.74
N ASN A 74 35.58 -14.48 9.53
CA ASN A 74 36.46 -15.61 9.24
C ASN A 74 35.64 -16.90 9.29
N ASN A 75 36.00 -17.86 8.46
CA ASN A 75 35.31 -19.15 8.42
C ASN A 75 36.24 -20.24 8.98
N ILE A 76 35.73 -21.00 9.93
CA ILE A 76 36.41 -22.20 10.43
C ILE A 76 35.71 -23.39 9.76
N VAL A 77 36.43 -24.08 8.89
CA VAL A 77 35.92 -25.24 8.15
C VAL A 77 36.26 -26.50 8.94
N ASP A 78 35.28 -27.38 9.14
CA ASP A 78 35.51 -28.69 9.75
C ASP A 78 36.38 -29.56 8.78
N PRO A 79 37.48 -30.15 9.26
CA PRO A 79 38.36 -30.96 8.42
C PRO A 79 37.70 -32.25 7.90
N GLU A 80 36.67 -32.77 8.57
CA GLU A 80 35.98 -34.01 8.20
C GLU A 80 34.71 -33.74 7.36
N ASP A 81 34.12 -32.55 7.48
CA ASP A 81 32.98 -32.11 6.67
C ASP A 81 33.11 -30.65 6.24
N ARG A 82 33.52 -30.43 4.98
CA ARG A 82 33.72 -29.08 4.43
C ARG A 82 32.45 -28.21 4.43
N TYR A 83 31.26 -28.80 4.56
CA TYR A 83 29.99 -28.07 4.62
C TYR A 83 29.65 -27.62 6.04
N ASN A 84 30.19 -28.30 7.06
CA ASN A 84 30.10 -27.87 8.44
C ASN A 84 31.10 -26.73 8.70
N GLN A 85 30.61 -25.50 8.72
CA GLN A 85 31.44 -24.30 8.89
C GLN A 85 30.95 -23.42 10.03
N ILE A 86 31.88 -22.85 10.79
CA ILE A 86 31.61 -21.78 11.75
C ILE A 86 31.97 -20.45 11.11
N PHE A 87 30.95 -19.64 10.80
CA PHE A 87 31.13 -18.25 10.39
C PHE A 87 31.34 -17.35 11.61
N LYS A 88 32.60 -16.98 11.85
CA LYS A 88 33.00 -16.15 12.99
C LYS A 88 33.05 -14.68 12.59
N ILE A 89 32.02 -13.94 12.95
CA ILE A 89 31.95 -12.48 12.80
C ILE A 89 32.53 -11.82 14.05
N GLN A 90 33.50 -10.93 13.86
CA GLN A 90 34.14 -10.17 14.92
C GLN A 90 33.94 -8.68 14.68
N VAL A 91 33.46 -7.97 15.71
CA VAL A 91 33.21 -6.54 15.68
C VAL A 91 34.19 -5.83 16.61
N GLU A 92 34.97 -4.92 16.06
CA GLU A 92 35.83 -4.00 16.79
C GLU A 92 35.06 -2.70 17.02
N LEU A 93 34.87 -2.33 18.29
CA LEU A 93 34.13 -1.15 18.72
C LEU A 93 35.08 -0.18 19.44
N PRO A 94 35.08 1.12 19.10
CA PRO A 94 35.97 2.11 19.70
C PRO A 94 35.70 2.28 21.20
N GLU A 95 36.71 2.70 21.96
CA GLU A 95 36.68 2.72 23.44
C GLU A 95 35.60 3.62 24.03
N ASP A 96 35.22 4.68 23.32
CA ASP A 96 34.24 5.70 23.70
C ASP A 96 32.77 5.25 23.59
N ILE A 97 32.49 4.10 22.96
CA ILE A 97 31.13 3.53 22.96
C ILE A 97 30.78 3.01 24.36
N SER A 98 29.64 3.47 24.86
CA SER A 98 29.08 3.06 26.16
C SER A 98 28.84 1.56 26.24
N ASP A 99 28.95 0.95 27.43
CA ASP A 99 28.68 -0.48 27.62
C ASP A 99 27.26 -0.87 27.18
N LYS A 100 26.29 0.04 27.38
CA LYS A 100 24.91 -0.12 26.93
C LYS A 100 24.85 -0.27 25.41
N ASP A 101 25.56 0.58 24.68
CA ASP A 101 25.57 0.57 23.22
C ASP A 101 26.41 -0.57 22.65
N ARG A 102 27.50 -0.98 23.31
CA ARG A 102 28.22 -2.22 22.95
C ARG A 102 27.29 -3.42 22.95
N GLN A 103 26.50 -3.60 24.02
CA GLN A 103 25.52 -4.69 24.10
C GLN A 103 24.36 -4.49 23.09
N GLY A 104 23.95 -3.25 22.84
CA GLY A 104 22.95 -2.92 21.84
C GLY A 104 23.39 -3.33 20.43
N ILE A 105 24.61 -2.97 20.04
CA ILE A 105 25.23 -3.30 18.76
C ILE A 105 25.34 -4.83 18.59
N LEU A 106 25.81 -5.54 19.62
CA LEU A 106 25.88 -7.01 19.55
C LEU A 106 24.49 -7.65 19.38
N ARG A 107 23.47 -7.14 20.08
CA ARG A 107 22.07 -7.58 19.88
C ARG A 107 21.52 -7.23 18.50
N ALA A 108 21.97 -6.13 17.89
CA ALA A 108 21.59 -5.78 16.53
C ALA A 108 22.12 -6.80 15.53
N VAL A 109 23.38 -7.25 15.67
CA VAL A 109 23.98 -8.29 14.80
C VAL A 109 23.21 -9.61 14.87
N GLU A 110 22.63 -9.96 16.03
CA GLU A 110 21.78 -11.15 16.18
C GLU A 110 20.55 -11.16 15.26
N ARG A 111 20.12 -9.98 14.79
CA ARG A 111 19.00 -9.83 13.86
C ARG A 111 19.39 -10.01 12.40
N CYS A 112 20.67 -10.26 12.09
CA CYS A 112 21.11 -10.45 10.70
C CYS A 112 20.28 -11.53 10.00
N THR A 113 19.57 -11.11 8.95
CA THR A 113 18.69 -11.95 8.14
C THR A 113 19.41 -13.16 7.57
N VAL A 114 20.61 -12.98 6.98
CA VAL A 114 21.40 -14.09 6.41
C VAL A 114 21.70 -15.15 7.47
N LYS A 115 22.16 -14.73 8.65
CA LYS A 115 22.42 -15.63 9.78
C LYS A 115 21.16 -16.38 10.20
N ARG A 116 20.04 -15.66 10.40
CA ARG A 116 18.76 -16.22 10.84
C ARG A 116 18.22 -17.25 9.86
N VAL A 117 18.28 -16.97 8.56
CA VAL A 117 17.86 -17.90 7.51
C VAL A 117 18.71 -19.16 7.58
N VAL A 118 20.04 -19.05 7.57
CA VAL A 118 20.95 -20.22 7.63
C VAL A 118 20.72 -21.06 8.89
N GLN A 119 20.50 -20.43 10.05
CA GLN A 119 20.22 -21.14 11.31
C GLN A 119 18.83 -21.79 11.37
N THR A 120 17.92 -21.42 10.46
CA THR A 120 16.59 -22.02 10.34
C THR A 120 16.59 -23.19 9.34
N GLU A 121 17.75 -23.54 8.77
CA GLU A 121 17.93 -24.67 7.85
C GLU A 121 16.96 -24.61 6.64
N PRO A 122 17.15 -23.65 5.71
CA PRO A 122 16.25 -23.50 4.58
C PRO A 122 16.30 -24.75 3.70
N ASP A 123 15.13 -25.19 3.25
CA ASP A 123 15.00 -26.31 2.33
C ASP A 123 15.37 -25.88 0.90
N PHE A 124 16.06 -26.77 0.18
CA PHE A 124 16.43 -26.57 -1.22
C PHE A 124 15.67 -27.57 -2.09
N GLN A 125 14.58 -27.11 -2.69
CA GLN A 125 13.80 -27.91 -3.63
C GLN A 125 14.36 -27.71 -5.04
N ILE A 126 14.77 -28.81 -5.66
CA ILE A 126 15.37 -28.80 -7.00
C ILE A 126 14.49 -29.64 -7.91
N GLU A 127 13.92 -28.99 -8.92
CA GLU A 127 13.08 -29.62 -9.93
C GLU A 127 13.50 -29.18 -11.34
N THR A 128 13.07 -29.96 -12.32
CA THR A 128 13.17 -29.59 -13.74
C THR A 128 11.78 -29.22 -14.22
N VAL A 129 11.65 -28.08 -14.89
CA VAL A 129 10.40 -27.60 -15.49
C VAL A 129 10.59 -27.42 -16.99
N ASP A 130 9.52 -27.58 -17.77
CA ASP A 130 9.56 -27.36 -19.21
C ASP A 130 9.77 -25.87 -19.56
N SER A 131 9.30 -24.98 -18.69
CA SER A 131 9.45 -23.51 -18.77
C SER A 131 9.59 -22.91 -17.36
N LEU A 132 10.57 -22.02 -17.16
CA LEU A 132 10.74 -21.26 -15.90
C LEU A 132 9.69 -20.16 -15.74
N ASP A 133 9.09 -19.70 -16.83
CA ASP A 133 8.06 -18.66 -16.79
C ASP A 133 6.75 -19.21 -16.20
N ASP A 134 6.43 -20.49 -16.45
CA ASP A 134 5.19 -21.14 -15.99
C ASP A 134 5.24 -21.57 -14.50
N SER A 135 6.43 -21.84 -13.95
CA SER A 135 6.59 -22.42 -12.60
C SER A 135 6.37 -21.42 -11.46
N ALA A 136 6.62 -20.13 -11.67
CA ALA A 136 6.56 -19.17 -10.56
C ALA A 136 5.16 -18.82 -10.08
N GLN A 137 4.14 -18.93 -10.93
CA GLN A 137 2.75 -18.80 -10.51
C GLN A 137 2.31 -19.91 -9.56
N ALA A 138 2.87 -21.12 -9.72
CA ALA A 138 2.56 -22.25 -8.84
C ALA A 138 3.02 -22.01 -7.39
N LEU A 139 4.02 -21.15 -7.16
CA LEU A 139 4.50 -20.79 -5.81
C LEU A 139 3.53 -19.87 -5.04
N LEU A 140 2.72 -19.06 -5.75
CA LEU A 140 1.64 -18.28 -5.14
C LEU A 140 0.46 -19.16 -4.74
N MET A 141 0.17 -20.16 -5.58
CA MET A 141 -1.00 -21.04 -5.47
C MET A 141 -0.83 -22.17 -4.45
N GLY A 142 0.11 -22.05 -3.49
CA GLY A 142 0.49 -23.10 -2.54
C GLY A 142 -0.66 -24.09 -2.31
N ALA A 143 -0.48 -25.31 -2.84
CA ALA A 143 -1.59 -26.19 -3.22
C ALA A 143 -2.69 -26.17 -2.14
N PRO A 144 -3.95 -25.82 -2.47
CA PRO A 144 -5.01 -25.88 -1.49
C PRO A 144 -5.05 -27.30 -0.94
N ASP A 145 -4.75 -27.45 0.36
CA ASP A 145 -5.10 -28.67 1.08
C ASP A 145 -6.62 -28.81 0.92
N GLY A 146 -7.03 -29.82 0.15
CA GLY A 146 -8.37 -29.91 -0.44
C GLY A 146 -9.55 -29.66 0.51
N ASP A 147 -10.68 -29.28 -0.10
CA ASP A 147 -12.01 -29.06 0.49
C ASP A 147 -12.16 -27.94 1.55
N GLN A 148 -11.11 -27.21 1.94
CA GLN A 148 -11.28 -26.04 2.81
C GLN A 148 -11.90 -24.87 2.03
N THR A 149 -13.00 -24.35 2.55
CA THR A 149 -13.71 -23.16 2.02
C THR A 149 -13.87 -22.15 3.15
N THR A 150 -13.00 -21.14 3.16
CA THR A 150 -13.00 -20.10 4.19
C THR A 150 -13.79 -18.90 3.70
N PHE A 151 -14.99 -18.68 4.26
CA PHE A 151 -15.75 -17.45 4.06
C PHE A 151 -15.45 -16.46 5.19
N ILE A 152 -15.26 -15.19 4.83
CA ILE A 152 -15.19 -14.07 5.75
C ILE A 152 -16.35 -13.10 5.47
N LYS A 153 -16.74 -12.31 6.47
CA LYS A 153 -17.86 -11.36 6.33
C LYS A 153 -17.55 -10.32 5.24
N GLY A 154 -18.53 -10.04 4.39
CA GLY A 154 -18.41 -9.09 3.26
C GLY A 154 -17.75 -9.66 2.00
N LYS A 155 -17.40 -10.95 1.94
CA LYS A 155 -16.86 -11.60 0.74
C LYS A 155 -17.85 -12.58 0.12
N ASP A 156 -18.01 -12.49 -1.20
CA ASP A 156 -18.96 -13.32 -1.96
C ASP A 156 -18.39 -14.70 -2.34
N LEU A 157 -17.06 -14.87 -2.28
CA LEU A 157 -16.37 -16.14 -2.54
C LEU A 157 -15.46 -16.54 -1.36
N PRO A 158 -15.17 -17.86 -1.22
CA PRO A 158 -14.15 -18.32 -0.30
C PRO A 158 -12.78 -17.74 -0.65
N LEU A 159 -11.94 -17.48 0.37
CA LEU A 159 -10.60 -16.91 0.20
C LEU A 159 -9.74 -17.74 -0.78
N GLU A 160 -9.80 -19.06 -0.68
CA GLU A 160 -9.02 -19.96 -1.52
C GLU A 160 -9.41 -19.84 -3.00
N GLN A 161 -10.71 -19.70 -3.27
CA GLN A 161 -11.22 -19.50 -4.63
C GLN A 161 -10.86 -18.10 -5.15
N THR A 162 -10.95 -17.06 -4.32
CA THR A 162 -10.53 -15.70 -4.68
C THR A 162 -9.05 -15.66 -5.04
N ILE A 163 -8.17 -16.27 -4.25
CA ILE A 163 -6.72 -16.36 -4.54
C ILE A 163 -6.50 -17.06 -5.88
N ALA A 164 -7.15 -18.21 -6.10
CA ALA A 164 -7.01 -18.96 -7.35
C ALA A 164 -7.46 -18.14 -8.57
N ASN A 165 -8.61 -17.48 -8.48
CA ASN A 165 -9.15 -16.66 -9.56
C ASN A 165 -8.26 -15.46 -9.87
N MET A 166 -7.88 -14.68 -8.86
CA MET A 166 -7.07 -13.48 -9.05
C MET A 166 -5.65 -13.80 -9.52
N THR A 167 -5.06 -14.90 -9.03
CA THR A 167 -3.76 -15.37 -9.51
C THR A 167 -3.84 -15.77 -10.98
N GLN A 168 -4.89 -16.48 -11.39
CA GLN A 168 -5.09 -16.88 -12.79
C GLN A 168 -5.32 -15.67 -13.70
N ILE A 169 -6.07 -14.67 -13.26
CA ILE A 169 -6.27 -13.42 -14.01
C ILE A 169 -4.94 -12.75 -14.31
N LEU A 170 -4.11 -12.52 -13.29
CA LEU A 170 -2.81 -11.88 -13.46
C LEU A 170 -1.89 -12.75 -14.34
N ALA A 171 -2.01 -14.07 -14.22
CA ALA A 171 -1.27 -15.01 -15.05
C ALA A 171 -1.62 -14.92 -16.53
N ASP A 172 -2.91 -14.86 -16.86
CA ASP A 172 -3.41 -14.77 -18.23
C ASP A 172 -3.02 -13.45 -18.89
N LEU A 173 -2.80 -12.40 -18.09
CA LEU A 173 -2.25 -11.11 -18.52
C LEU A 173 -0.71 -11.13 -18.71
N GLY A 174 -0.06 -12.26 -18.45
CA GLY A 174 1.39 -12.43 -18.56
C GLY A 174 2.18 -11.86 -17.39
N MET A 175 1.52 -11.53 -16.28
CA MET A 175 2.18 -11.00 -15.09
C MET A 175 2.70 -12.12 -14.19
N LYS A 176 3.85 -11.87 -13.56
CA LYS A 176 4.50 -12.82 -12.67
C LYS A 176 4.60 -12.22 -11.28
N ILE A 177 3.53 -12.39 -10.51
CA ILE A 177 3.49 -11.85 -9.15
C ILE A 177 4.39 -12.67 -8.23
N GLU A 178 5.15 -11.98 -7.38
CA GLU A 178 5.93 -12.59 -6.33
C GLU A 178 5.64 -11.95 -4.98
N ILE A 179 5.69 -12.75 -3.92
CA ILE A 179 5.59 -12.23 -2.56
C ILE A 179 6.98 -11.81 -2.11
N ALA A 180 7.19 -10.51 -1.91
CA ALA A 180 8.49 -10.00 -1.47
C ALA A 180 8.67 -10.11 0.05
N SER A 181 7.59 -9.97 0.83
CA SER A 181 7.63 -10.13 2.28
C SER A 181 6.28 -10.49 2.90
N TRP A 182 6.35 -11.17 4.05
CA TRP A 182 5.22 -11.45 4.94
C TRP A 182 5.50 -10.89 6.33
N ARG A 183 4.46 -10.44 7.01
CA ARG A 183 4.52 -10.04 8.42
C ARG A 183 3.30 -10.54 9.18
N ASN A 184 3.55 -11.02 10.38
CA ASN A 184 2.54 -11.35 11.38
C ASN A 184 3.09 -10.92 12.74
N ILE A 185 2.79 -9.68 13.13
CA ILE A 185 3.45 -9.01 14.25
C ILE A 185 2.73 -9.28 15.56
N VAL A 186 1.40 -9.38 15.51
CA VAL A 186 0.51 -9.75 16.61
C VAL A 186 -0.53 -10.74 16.10
N PRO A 187 -1.15 -11.55 16.98
CA PRO A 187 -2.16 -12.52 16.57
C PRO A 187 -3.26 -11.89 15.70
N ASN A 188 -3.70 -12.61 14.68
CA ASN A 188 -4.76 -12.19 13.77
C ASN A 188 -4.48 -10.86 13.03
N VAL A 189 -3.21 -10.47 12.84
CA VAL A 189 -2.86 -9.31 12.01
C VAL A 189 -1.73 -9.66 11.06
N TRP A 190 -2.12 -9.95 9.81
CA TRP A 190 -1.22 -10.28 8.72
C TRP A 190 -1.09 -9.13 7.75
N SER A 191 0.11 -8.95 7.23
CA SER A 191 0.34 -8.17 6.02
C SER A 191 1.37 -8.85 5.11
N LEU A 192 1.29 -8.54 3.83
CA LEU A 192 2.27 -8.94 2.84
C LEU A 192 2.49 -7.85 1.82
N HIS A 193 3.62 -7.96 1.12
CA HIS A 193 3.95 -7.13 -0.03
C HIS A 193 4.11 -8.04 -1.25
N VAL A 194 3.39 -7.74 -2.33
CA VAL A 194 3.50 -8.43 -3.61
C VAL A 194 3.91 -7.45 -4.70
N ARG A 195 4.65 -7.94 -5.70
CA ARG A 195 5.09 -7.15 -6.84
C ARG A 195 5.15 -8.00 -8.10
N ASP A 196 5.09 -7.36 -9.27
CA ASP A 196 5.46 -8.03 -10.52
C ASP A 196 6.97 -8.23 -10.59
N ALA A 197 7.41 -9.46 -10.87
CA ALA A 197 8.82 -9.81 -11.02
C ALA A 197 9.46 -9.12 -12.24
N ALA A 198 8.68 -8.84 -13.29
CA ALA A 198 9.16 -8.14 -14.48
C ALA A 198 9.18 -6.62 -14.31
N SER A 199 8.30 -6.07 -13.48
CA SER A 199 8.19 -4.64 -13.19
C SER A 199 8.05 -4.40 -11.68
N PRO A 200 9.16 -4.38 -10.91
CA PRO A 200 9.11 -4.24 -9.46
C PRO A 200 8.45 -2.95 -8.94
N MET A 201 8.25 -1.94 -9.80
CA MET A 201 7.48 -0.73 -9.45
C MET A 201 5.97 -1.00 -9.36
N CYS A 202 5.47 -2.05 -10.02
CA CYS A 202 4.09 -2.50 -9.89
C CYS A 202 3.98 -3.40 -8.66
N PHE A 203 3.59 -2.82 -7.52
CA PHE A 203 3.46 -3.53 -6.26
C PHE A 203 2.22 -3.09 -5.49
N THR A 204 1.71 -3.97 -4.64
CA THR A 204 0.62 -3.69 -3.72
C THR A 204 0.89 -4.33 -2.37
N ASN A 205 0.17 -3.88 -1.36
CA ASN A 205 0.23 -4.48 -0.04
C ASN A 205 -1.11 -5.11 0.30
N GLY A 206 -1.08 -6.25 0.99
CA GLY A 206 -2.28 -6.89 1.49
C GLY A 206 -2.33 -6.85 3.00
N LYS A 207 -3.54 -6.84 3.56
CA LYS A 207 -3.80 -6.87 4.99
C LYS A 207 -4.99 -7.77 5.30
N GLY A 208 -4.98 -8.43 6.47
CA GLY A 208 -6.11 -9.25 6.89
C GLY A 208 -5.88 -10.01 8.19
N ALA A 209 -6.95 -10.59 8.74
CA ALA A 209 -6.86 -11.36 9.97
C ALA A 209 -6.21 -12.75 9.82
N THR A 210 -6.08 -13.24 8.59
CA THR A 210 -5.35 -14.48 8.26
C THR A 210 -4.37 -14.24 7.12
N LYS A 211 -3.46 -15.19 6.93
CA LYS A 211 -2.50 -15.17 5.82
C LYS A 211 -3.22 -15.11 4.46
N GLU A 212 -4.26 -15.93 4.30
CA GLU A 212 -5.06 -16.04 3.08
C GLU A 212 -5.85 -14.75 2.82
N ALA A 213 -6.45 -14.16 3.86
CA ALA A 213 -7.18 -12.90 3.74
C ALA A 213 -6.25 -11.76 3.30
N ALA A 214 -5.04 -11.69 3.87
CA ALA A 214 -4.04 -10.73 3.43
C ALA A 214 -3.65 -10.94 1.96
N LEU A 215 -3.42 -12.19 1.52
CA LEU A 215 -3.11 -12.47 0.11
C LEU A 215 -4.26 -12.07 -0.84
N CYS A 216 -5.52 -12.39 -0.50
CA CYS A 216 -6.69 -11.90 -1.25
C CYS A 216 -6.69 -10.38 -1.36
N SER A 217 -6.41 -9.69 -0.26
CA SER A 217 -6.34 -8.22 -0.23
C SER A 217 -5.24 -7.69 -1.16
N ALA A 218 -4.03 -8.27 -1.14
CA ALA A 218 -2.94 -7.83 -2.01
C ALA A 218 -3.26 -8.03 -3.50
N LEU A 219 -3.79 -9.21 -3.86
CA LEU A 219 -4.14 -9.54 -5.24
C LEU A 219 -5.31 -8.69 -5.75
N GLY A 220 -6.33 -8.48 -4.91
CA GLY A 220 -7.45 -7.59 -5.21
C GLY A 220 -6.99 -6.16 -5.44
N GLU A 221 -6.15 -5.62 -4.56
CA GLU A 221 -5.54 -4.29 -4.74
C GLU A 221 -4.72 -4.25 -6.03
N PHE A 222 -3.99 -5.31 -6.38
CA PHE A 222 -3.20 -5.34 -7.62
C PHE A 222 -4.08 -5.20 -8.87
N ILE A 223 -5.19 -5.95 -8.91
CA ILE A 223 -6.18 -5.89 -10.01
C ILE A 223 -6.87 -4.52 -10.04
N GLU A 224 -7.21 -3.95 -8.87
CA GLU A 224 -7.77 -2.61 -8.73
C GLU A 224 -6.84 -1.56 -9.35
N ARG A 225 -5.57 -1.52 -8.94
CA ARG A 225 -4.58 -0.56 -9.46
C ARG A 225 -4.32 -0.75 -10.94
N LEU A 226 -4.34 -1.99 -11.42
CA LEU A 226 -4.19 -2.30 -12.84
C LEU A 226 -5.36 -1.77 -13.67
N ASN A 227 -6.61 -2.05 -13.26
CA ASN A 227 -7.80 -1.56 -13.98
C ASN A 227 -7.88 -0.04 -13.98
N CYS A 228 -7.38 0.63 -12.93
CA CYS A 228 -7.39 2.09 -12.82
C CYS A 228 -6.14 2.77 -13.42
N ASN A 229 -5.28 2.04 -14.15
CA ASN A 229 -3.98 2.51 -14.68
C ASN A 229 -3.06 3.17 -13.63
N PHE A 230 -3.27 2.85 -12.34
CA PHE A 230 -2.72 3.63 -11.25
C PHE A 230 -1.23 3.40 -11.01
N PHE A 231 -0.68 2.24 -11.39
CA PHE A 231 0.75 1.97 -11.29
C PHE A 231 1.62 2.97 -12.08
N TYR A 232 1.05 3.59 -13.10
CA TYR A 232 1.75 4.53 -13.98
C TYR A 232 1.16 5.95 -13.91
N ASN A 233 0.30 6.22 -12.93
CA ASN A 233 -0.39 7.51 -12.74
C ASN A 233 0.54 8.72 -12.88
N ASP A 234 1.74 8.64 -12.31
CA ASP A 234 2.68 9.77 -12.25
C ASP A 234 3.73 9.76 -13.38
N GLN A 235 3.54 8.92 -14.41
CA GLN A 235 4.53 8.69 -15.46
C GLN A 235 4.07 9.24 -16.82
N TYR A 236 5.01 9.81 -17.56
CA TYR A 236 4.81 10.12 -18.98
C TYR A 236 4.95 8.84 -19.82
N PHE A 237 3.96 8.55 -20.67
CA PHE A 237 3.89 7.30 -21.43
C PHE A 237 4.69 7.34 -22.75
N GLY A 238 5.27 8.48 -23.09
CA GLY A 238 6.03 8.64 -24.33
C GLY A 238 5.16 9.02 -25.54
N GLN A 239 5.82 9.47 -26.60
CA GLN A 239 5.15 10.00 -27.79
C GLN A 239 4.34 8.93 -28.54
N GLU A 240 4.77 7.67 -28.48
CA GLU A 240 4.09 6.56 -29.16
C GLU A 240 2.70 6.33 -28.57
N ILE A 241 2.59 6.21 -27.24
CA ILE A 241 1.30 6.06 -26.55
C ILE A 241 0.49 7.36 -26.61
N ALA A 242 1.12 8.53 -26.49
CA ALA A 242 0.40 9.81 -26.63
C ALA A 242 -0.31 9.98 -28.00
N GLN A 243 0.15 9.25 -29.03
CA GLN A 243 -0.37 9.28 -30.40
C GLN A 243 -1.19 8.03 -30.77
N SER A 244 -1.35 7.06 -29.87
CA SER A 244 -2.16 5.85 -30.14
C SER A 244 -3.65 6.14 -30.18
N GLU A 245 -4.44 5.16 -30.63
CA GLU A 245 -5.91 5.28 -30.72
C GLU A 245 -6.54 5.75 -29.40
N PHE A 246 -6.05 5.23 -28.28
CA PHE A 246 -6.35 5.69 -26.93
C PHE A 246 -5.09 5.73 -26.07
N VAL A 247 -5.08 6.53 -25.01
CA VAL A 247 -3.98 6.64 -24.03
C VAL A 247 -4.30 5.87 -22.75
N HIS A 248 -5.48 6.10 -22.19
CA HIS A 248 -5.93 5.55 -20.91
C HIS A 248 -6.90 4.39 -21.14
N TYR A 249 -7.98 4.61 -21.89
CA TYR A 249 -9.01 3.60 -22.15
C TYR A 249 -9.64 3.75 -23.54
N PRO A 250 -10.08 2.65 -24.19
CA PRO A 250 -10.73 2.72 -25.51
C PRO A 250 -12.01 3.59 -25.55
N ASN A 251 -12.65 3.81 -24.41
CA ASN A 251 -13.88 4.62 -24.28
C ASN A 251 -13.61 6.07 -23.83
N GLU A 252 -12.34 6.48 -23.72
CA GLU A 252 -11.97 7.85 -23.42
C GLU A 252 -12.43 8.81 -24.52
N ARG A 253 -12.57 10.09 -24.17
CA ARG A 253 -12.83 11.15 -25.14
C ARG A 253 -11.83 12.28 -25.00
N TRP A 254 -11.47 12.82 -26.15
CA TRP A 254 -10.58 13.98 -26.26
C TRP A 254 -11.39 15.22 -26.59
N PHE A 255 -11.17 16.28 -25.84
CA PHE A 255 -11.83 17.57 -26.02
C PHE A 255 -10.77 18.61 -26.40
N GLU A 256 -10.93 19.21 -27.58
CA GLU A 256 -10.03 20.27 -28.04
C GLU A 256 -10.10 21.48 -27.11
N LEU A 257 -8.95 22.14 -26.90
CA LEU A 257 -8.89 23.39 -26.15
C LEU A 257 -9.66 24.49 -26.89
N THR A 258 -10.33 25.35 -26.14
CA THR A 258 -11.02 26.52 -26.69
C THR A 258 -10.03 27.65 -26.97
N GLU A 259 -10.39 28.58 -27.87
CA GLU A 259 -9.51 29.71 -28.22
C GLU A 259 -9.23 30.66 -27.04
N ASP A 260 -10.16 30.76 -26.09
CA ASP A 260 -10.05 31.59 -24.88
C ASP A 260 -9.61 30.81 -23.65
N ASP A 261 -9.22 29.54 -23.82
CA ASP A 261 -8.80 28.61 -22.78
C ASP A 261 -9.87 28.33 -21.70
N SER A 262 -11.13 28.63 -22.00
CA SER A 262 -12.27 28.18 -21.19
C SER A 262 -12.45 26.66 -21.28
N LEU A 263 -13.05 26.07 -20.25
CA LEU A 263 -13.37 24.64 -20.23
C LEU A 263 -14.31 24.26 -21.39
N PRO A 264 -13.95 23.27 -22.24
CA PRO A 264 -14.81 22.82 -23.33
C PRO A 264 -16.20 22.37 -22.86
N SER A 265 -17.20 22.51 -23.73
CA SER A 265 -18.53 21.93 -23.46
C SER A 265 -18.46 20.40 -23.52
N GLY A 266 -19.07 19.72 -22.56
CA GLY A 266 -19.19 18.26 -22.55
C GLY A 266 -18.20 17.51 -21.64
N ILE A 267 -17.26 18.22 -21.03
CA ILE A 267 -16.57 17.75 -19.81
C ILE A 267 -17.28 18.31 -18.59
N LEU A 268 -17.34 17.50 -17.54
CA LEU A 268 -18.02 17.81 -16.28
C LEU A 268 -19.51 18.16 -16.48
N ASP A 269 -20.26 18.23 -15.40
CA ASP A 269 -21.64 18.71 -15.36
C ASP A 269 -21.75 19.97 -14.48
N ASP A 270 -22.94 20.56 -14.38
CA ASP A 270 -23.14 21.79 -13.61
C ASP A 270 -22.82 21.60 -12.12
N TYR A 271 -23.10 20.42 -11.55
CA TYR A 271 -22.81 20.10 -10.15
C TYR A 271 -21.31 20.08 -9.90
N THR A 272 -20.55 19.36 -10.74
CA THR A 272 -19.10 19.27 -10.60
C THR A 272 -18.38 20.56 -10.94
N ARG A 273 -18.84 21.33 -11.93
CA ARG A 273 -18.28 22.65 -12.24
C ARG A 273 -18.39 23.61 -11.07
N ALA A 274 -19.51 23.60 -10.34
CA ALA A 274 -19.69 24.43 -9.16
C ALA A 274 -18.71 24.09 -8.02
N ILE A 275 -18.11 22.90 -8.04
CA ILE A 275 -17.14 22.43 -7.02
C ILE A 275 -15.71 22.70 -7.47
N TYR A 276 -15.36 22.35 -8.70
CA TYR A 276 -13.97 22.45 -9.18
C TYR A 276 -13.61 23.81 -9.74
N ASP A 277 -14.59 24.60 -10.16
CA ASP A 277 -14.38 25.92 -10.75
C ASP A 277 -15.33 26.98 -10.15
N PRO A 278 -15.34 27.15 -8.81
CA PRO A 278 -16.29 28.05 -8.15
C PRO A 278 -16.10 29.52 -8.55
N GLU A 279 -14.86 29.93 -8.83
CA GLU A 279 -14.49 31.30 -9.14
C GLU A 279 -14.27 31.55 -10.66
N ASN A 280 -14.49 30.54 -11.52
CA ASN A 280 -14.23 30.60 -12.98
C ASN A 280 -12.76 30.90 -13.30
N GLU A 281 -11.84 30.29 -12.55
CA GLU A 281 -10.39 30.42 -12.72
C GLU A 281 -9.77 29.20 -13.42
N LEU A 282 -10.46 28.06 -13.45
CA LEU A 282 -9.95 26.82 -14.03
C LEU A 282 -9.97 26.89 -15.56
N ALA A 283 -8.79 26.80 -16.18
CA ALA A 283 -8.63 26.84 -17.62
C ALA A 283 -8.57 25.44 -18.25
N GLY A 284 -8.87 25.33 -19.53
CA GLY A 284 -8.76 24.08 -20.29
C GLY A 284 -7.34 23.52 -20.29
N SER A 285 -6.35 24.40 -20.42
CA SER A 285 -4.92 24.05 -20.38
C SER A 285 -4.48 23.46 -19.03
N ASN A 286 -5.17 23.77 -17.94
CA ASN A 286 -4.91 23.14 -16.64
C ASN A 286 -5.28 21.65 -16.62
N LEU A 287 -6.15 21.18 -17.51
CA LEU A 287 -6.71 19.83 -17.46
C LEU A 287 -6.09 18.86 -18.47
N ILE A 288 -4.97 19.23 -19.08
CA ILE A 288 -4.20 18.33 -19.95
C ILE A 288 -3.53 17.27 -19.08
N ASP A 289 -3.70 16.00 -19.43
CA ASP A 289 -3.14 14.89 -18.67
C ASP A 289 -1.61 14.82 -18.80
N THR A 290 -0.95 14.52 -17.68
CA THR A 290 0.52 14.49 -17.62
C THR A 290 1.08 13.30 -18.39
N ASN A 291 0.31 12.20 -18.44
CA ASN A 291 0.69 10.91 -19.02
C ASN A 291 0.83 10.97 -20.54
N SER A 292 -0.12 11.60 -21.25
CA SER A 292 0.01 11.86 -22.68
C SER A 292 0.87 13.09 -22.97
N GLY A 293 0.76 14.13 -22.14
CA GLY A 293 1.31 15.46 -22.41
C GLY A 293 0.92 16.05 -23.77
N ASN A 294 -0.17 15.57 -24.39
CA ASN A 294 -0.50 15.87 -25.78
C ASN A 294 -1.42 17.09 -25.89
N ILE A 295 -0.83 18.27 -25.74
CA ILE A 295 -1.54 19.57 -25.81
C ILE A 295 -2.35 19.71 -27.11
N GLN A 296 -1.82 19.21 -28.24
CA GLN A 296 -2.49 19.32 -29.54
C GLN A 296 -3.75 18.45 -29.64
N ARG A 297 -3.78 17.32 -28.93
CA ARG A 297 -4.94 16.42 -28.88
C ARG A 297 -6.01 16.91 -27.90
N GLY A 298 -5.60 17.70 -26.90
CA GLY A 298 -6.49 18.39 -25.97
C GLY A 298 -6.62 17.69 -24.61
N ILE A 299 -7.79 17.78 -24.00
CA ILE A 299 -8.09 17.23 -22.68
C ILE A 299 -8.61 15.79 -22.84
N CYS A 300 -7.88 14.81 -22.30
CA CYS A 300 -8.39 13.45 -22.19
C CYS A 300 -9.35 13.35 -21.00
N ALA A 301 -10.57 12.87 -21.24
CA ALA A 301 -11.58 12.70 -20.21
C ALA A 301 -12.23 11.32 -20.26
N LEU A 302 -12.48 10.79 -19.07
CA LEU A 302 -12.95 9.43 -18.83
C LEU A 302 -14.45 9.43 -18.54
N PRO A 303 -15.21 8.46 -19.07
CA PRO A 303 -16.65 8.38 -18.84
C PRO A 303 -16.96 7.81 -17.45
N PHE A 304 -17.76 8.53 -16.67
CA PHE A 304 -18.38 8.04 -15.44
C PHE A 304 -19.90 8.11 -15.55
N GLN A 305 -20.60 7.13 -14.98
CA GLN A 305 -22.05 7.16 -14.86
C GLN A 305 -22.43 7.90 -13.58
N ARG A 306 -23.19 8.99 -13.70
CA ARG A 306 -23.79 9.66 -12.55
C ARG A 306 -24.80 8.72 -11.91
N HIS A 307 -24.68 8.48 -10.61
CA HIS A 307 -25.44 7.45 -9.92
C HIS A 307 -26.95 7.75 -9.90
N SER A 308 -27.35 9.02 -9.72
CA SER A 308 -28.76 9.40 -9.58
C SER A 308 -29.65 9.14 -10.80
N ASP A 309 -29.09 9.22 -12.02
CA ASP A 309 -29.87 9.11 -13.26
C ASP A 309 -29.22 8.28 -14.37
N GLY A 310 -27.98 7.83 -14.19
CA GLY A 310 -27.24 7.04 -15.18
C GLY A 310 -26.76 7.85 -16.39
N GLU A 311 -26.73 9.18 -16.30
CA GLU A 311 -26.14 10.01 -17.35
C GLU A 311 -24.62 9.87 -17.35
N THR A 312 -24.02 9.81 -18.54
CA THR A 312 -22.56 9.75 -18.68
C THR A 312 -21.97 11.15 -18.60
N VAL A 313 -21.06 11.36 -17.63
CA VAL A 313 -20.31 12.59 -17.43
C VAL A 313 -18.82 12.32 -17.66
N TYR A 314 -18.16 13.17 -18.42
CA TYR A 314 -16.74 13.03 -18.75
C TYR A 314 -15.87 13.81 -17.78
N PHE A 315 -15.03 13.11 -17.01
CA PHE A 315 -14.08 13.70 -16.05
C PHE A 315 -12.68 13.71 -16.64
N PRO A 316 -12.00 14.87 -16.72
CA PRO A 316 -10.62 14.94 -17.19
C PRO A 316 -9.68 14.03 -16.37
N SER A 317 -8.81 13.26 -17.04
CA SER A 317 -7.87 12.37 -16.35
C SER A 317 -6.97 13.16 -15.41
N ASN A 318 -6.45 14.31 -15.87
CA ASN A 318 -5.65 15.22 -15.04
C ASN A 318 -6.35 15.58 -13.71
N LEU A 319 -7.65 15.88 -13.75
CA LEU A 319 -8.40 16.23 -12.54
C LEU A 319 -8.47 15.05 -11.58
N ILE A 320 -8.79 13.88 -12.12
CA ILE A 320 -8.89 12.66 -11.35
C ILE A 320 -7.54 12.32 -10.68
N GLU A 321 -6.45 12.42 -11.43
CA GLU A 321 -5.09 12.11 -10.99
C GLU A 321 -4.58 13.08 -9.93
N ASN A 322 -4.82 14.38 -10.09
CA ASN A 322 -4.39 15.38 -9.11
C ASN A 322 -5.21 15.32 -7.82
N LEU A 323 -6.54 15.17 -7.90
CA LEU A 323 -7.40 15.36 -6.74
C LEU A 323 -7.71 14.07 -5.98
N TYR A 324 -7.86 12.94 -6.67
CA TYR A 324 -8.39 11.72 -6.06
C TYR A 324 -7.32 10.67 -5.77
N LEU A 325 -6.24 10.64 -6.56
CA LEU A 325 -5.25 9.55 -6.52
C LEU A 325 -5.95 8.17 -6.49
N SER A 326 -5.55 7.28 -5.58
CA SER A 326 -6.16 5.96 -5.39
C SER A 326 -7.46 5.98 -4.60
N ASN A 327 -7.96 7.14 -4.15
CA ASN A 327 -9.20 7.19 -3.40
C ASN A 327 -10.40 6.84 -4.27
N GLY A 328 -11.26 5.97 -3.72
CA GLY A 328 -12.44 5.50 -4.43
C GLY A 328 -12.09 4.55 -5.56
N MET A 329 -11.13 3.65 -5.38
CA MET A 329 -10.90 2.49 -6.25
C MET A 329 -11.25 1.22 -5.49
N SER A 330 -11.77 0.21 -6.20
CA SER A 330 -11.84 -1.14 -5.64
C SER A 330 -11.95 -2.23 -6.70
N ALA A 331 -11.48 -3.43 -6.37
CA ALA A 331 -11.79 -4.66 -7.09
C ALA A 331 -12.39 -5.70 -6.13
N GLY A 332 -13.24 -6.56 -6.67
CA GLY A 332 -13.97 -7.56 -5.88
C GLY A 332 -14.25 -8.84 -6.65
N ASN A 333 -14.76 -9.85 -5.95
CA ASN A 333 -15.26 -11.06 -6.60
C ASN A 333 -16.52 -10.78 -7.43
N THR A 334 -17.33 -9.82 -7.00
CA THR A 334 -18.51 -9.30 -7.69
C THR A 334 -18.43 -7.77 -7.76
N LEU A 335 -19.22 -7.16 -8.64
CA LEU A 335 -19.30 -5.71 -8.73
C LEU A 335 -19.85 -5.09 -7.44
N ASP A 336 -20.89 -5.69 -6.84
CA ASP A 336 -21.46 -5.19 -5.59
C ASP A 336 -20.41 -5.24 -4.45
N GLU A 337 -19.61 -6.32 -4.36
CA GLU A 337 -18.50 -6.40 -3.41
C GLU A 337 -17.49 -5.27 -3.61
N ALA A 338 -17.10 -5.00 -4.86
CA ALA A 338 -16.16 -3.92 -5.19
C ALA A 338 -16.75 -2.54 -4.82
N VAL A 339 -18.01 -2.28 -5.16
CA VAL A 339 -18.69 -1.01 -4.86
C VAL A 339 -18.82 -0.79 -3.35
N VAL A 340 -19.15 -1.81 -2.57
CA VAL A 340 -19.20 -1.71 -1.10
C VAL A 340 -17.85 -1.32 -0.53
N GLN A 341 -16.77 -1.97 -0.96
CA GLN A 341 -15.41 -1.65 -0.51
C GLN A 341 -15.00 -0.24 -0.93
N CYS A 342 -15.28 0.14 -2.18
CA CYS A 342 -14.99 1.46 -2.72
C CYS A 342 -15.70 2.59 -1.94
N LEU A 343 -17.01 2.44 -1.68
CA LEU A 343 -17.78 3.42 -0.92
C LEU A 343 -17.36 3.46 0.54
N SER A 344 -17.09 2.29 1.15
CA SER A 344 -16.57 2.22 2.52
C SER A 344 -15.26 3.00 2.63
N GLU A 345 -14.35 2.80 1.69
CA GLU A 345 -13.08 3.52 1.63
C GLU A 345 -13.28 5.04 1.49
N ILE A 346 -14.21 5.49 0.65
CA ILE A 346 -14.56 6.92 0.54
C ILE A 346 -15.03 7.48 1.88
N PHE A 347 -15.93 6.77 2.58
CA PHE A 347 -16.37 7.17 3.93
C PHE A 347 -15.23 7.16 4.93
N GLU A 348 -14.35 6.17 4.89
CA GLU A 348 -13.16 6.09 5.75
C GLU A 348 -12.33 7.36 5.65
N ARG A 349 -11.95 7.77 4.43
CA ARG A 349 -11.12 8.96 4.19
C ARG A 349 -11.87 10.25 4.54
N ALA A 350 -13.11 10.39 4.09
CA ALA A 350 -13.87 11.62 4.28
C ALA A 350 -14.20 11.88 5.77
N VAL A 351 -14.62 10.84 6.50
CA VAL A 351 -14.90 10.92 7.93
C VAL A 351 -13.62 11.06 8.74
N LYS A 352 -12.53 10.39 8.35
CA LYS A 352 -11.19 10.63 8.93
C LYS A 352 -10.80 12.11 8.83
N ARG A 353 -10.95 12.73 7.65
CA ARG A 353 -10.68 14.16 7.45
C ARG A 353 -11.54 15.01 8.39
N GLU A 354 -12.85 14.77 8.40
CA GLU A 354 -13.79 15.51 9.23
C GLU A 354 -13.43 15.45 10.73
N ILE A 355 -13.06 14.26 11.22
CA ILE A 355 -12.67 14.04 12.62
C ILE A 355 -11.38 14.79 12.96
N ILE A 356 -10.37 14.73 12.08
CA ILE A 356 -9.07 15.35 12.32
C ILE A 356 -9.19 16.87 12.25
N GLU A 357 -9.74 17.42 11.17
CA GLU A 357 -9.81 18.86 10.94
C GLU A 357 -10.71 19.58 11.96
N ASN A 358 -11.78 18.94 12.42
CA ASN A 358 -12.65 19.51 13.46
C ASN A 358 -12.21 19.15 14.88
N GLU A 359 -11.10 18.42 15.03
CA GLU A 359 -10.54 17.96 16.30
C GLU A 359 -11.57 17.23 17.19
N ILE A 360 -12.39 16.38 16.56
CA ILE A 360 -13.55 15.73 17.19
C ILE A 360 -13.08 14.71 18.23
N ALA A 361 -13.58 14.85 19.46
CA ALA A 361 -13.40 13.82 20.49
C ALA A 361 -14.42 12.68 20.33
N LEU A 362 -13.97 11.52 19.88
CA LEU A 362 -14.82 10.34 19.64
C LEU A 362 -15.10 9.53 20.90
N PRO A 363 -16.29 8.91 21.02
CA PRO A 363 -16.60 7.96 22.09
C PRO A 363 -15.80 6.66 21.96
N ASP A 364 -15.41 6.10 23.09
CA ASP A 364 -14.76 4.79 23.14
C ASP A 364 -15.78 3.67 22.88
N VAL A 365 -15.35 2.61 22.20
CA VAL A 365 -16.16 1.40 22.06
C VAL A 365 -16.15 0.64 23.40
N PRO A 366 -17.29 0.36 24.02
CA PRO A 366 -17.33 -0.32 25.32
C PRO A 366 -16.73 -1.72 25.28
N ASP A 367 -16.06 -2.15 26.36
CA ASP A 367 -15.48 -3.50 26.47
C ASP A 367 -16.50 -4.61 26.18
N THR A 368 -17.75 -4.45 26.64
CA THR A 368 -18.84 -5.42 26.39
C THR A 368 -19.17 -5.59 24.91
N VAL A 369 -18.89 -4.58 24.08
CA VAL A 369 -19.07 -4.59 22.63
C VAL A 369 -17.87 -5.25 21.97
N LEU A 370 -16.64 -4.91 22.41
CA LEU A 370 -15.39 -5.52 21.93
C LEU A 370 -15.30 -7.02 22.23
N GLU A 371 -15.84 -7.47 23.36
CA GLU A 371 -15.88 -8.89 23.75
C GLU A 371 -16.62 -9.78 22.74
N ARG A 372 -17.45 -9.22 21.85
CA ARG A 372 -18.08 -9.94 20.74
C ARG A 372 -17.10 -10.33 19.64
N PHE A 373 -15.94 -9.66 19.57
CA PHE A 373 -14.93 -9.79 18.52
C PHE A 373 -13.61 -10.34 19.09
N PRO A 374 -13.54 -11.63 19.48
CA PRO A 374 -12.41 -12.17 20.23
C PRO A 374 -11.07 -12.10 19.48
N LYS A 375 -11.07 -12.23 18.15
CA LYS A 375 -9.86 -12.10 17.32
C LYS A 375 -9.28 -10.69 17.36
N LEU A 376 -10.14 -9.67 17.29
CA LEU A 376 -9.77 -8.26 17.43
C LEU A 376 -9.16 -8.00 18.82
N VAL A 377 -9.83 -8.47 19.87
CA VAL A 377 -9.36 -8.34 21.26
C VAL A 377 -8.00 -9.02 21.45
N GLU A 378 -7.76 -10.18 20.83
CA GLU A 378 -6.48 -10.87 20.87
C GLU A 378 -5.37 -10.06 20.18
N GLY A 379 -5.64 -9.48 19.01
CA GLY A 379 -4.69 -8.61 18.31
C GLY A 379 -4.35 -7.34 19.10
N ILE A 380 -5.36 -6.71 19.72
CA ILE A 380 -5.17 -5.55 20.61
C ILE A 380 -4.29 -5.91 21.80
N LYS A 381 -4.61 -7.01 22.50
CA LYS A 381 -3.80 -7.48 23.64
C LYS A 381 -2.36 -7.77 23.23
N GLY A 382 -2.16 -8.34 22.03
CA GLY A 382 -0.83 -8.56 21.47
C GLY A 382 -0.01 -7.26 21.34
N LEU A 383 -0.63 -6.13 21.01
CA LEU A 383 0.03 -4.83 20.98
C LEU A 383 0.31 -4.28 22.38
N GLU A 384 -0.66 -4.39 23.29
CA GLU A 384 -0.53 -3.91 24.67
C GLU A 384 0.57 -4.66 25.43
N GLU A 385 0.69 -5.97 25.23
CA GLU A 385 1.77 -6.80 25.80
C GLU A 385 3.16 -6.40 25.31
N GLN A 386 3.25 -5.80 24.11
CA GLN A 386 4.49 -5.22 23.56
C GLN A 386 4.73 -3.78 24.06
N GLY A 387 3.85 -3.26 24.91
CA GLY A 387 3.96 -1.94 25.52
C GLY A 387 3.38 -0.81 24.69
N TYR A 388 2.47 -1.10 23.74
CA TYR A 388 1.73 -0.10 22.96
C TYR A 388 0.27 -0.07 23.38
N PRO A 389 -0.15 0.89 24.22
CA PRO A 389 -1.56 1.08 24.53
C PRO A 389 -2.38 1.36 23.27
N VAL A 390 -3.58 0.79 23.22
CA VAL A 390 -4.51 0.94 22.09
C VAL A 390 -5.82 1.57 22.57
N LEU A 391 -6.37 2.49 21.78
CA LEU A 391 -7.72 3.02 21.97
C LEU A 391 -8.59 2.58 20.80
N VAL A 392 -9.80 2.14 21.12
CA VAL A 392 -10.81 1.75 20.12
C VAL A 392 -11.98 2.71 20.22
N LYS A 393 -12.26 3.43 19.13
CA LYS A 393 -13.21 4.53 19.09
C LYS A 393 -14.24 4.31 18.00
N ASP A 394 -15.48 4.65 18.32
CA ASP A 394 -16.56 4.72 17.35
C ASP A 394 -16.45 6.04 16.58
N ALA A 395 -16.18 5.94 15.28
CA ALA A 395 -15.98 7.06 14.38
C ALA A 395 -17.22 7.32 13.50
N SER A 396 -18.38 6.75 13.86
CA SER A 396 -19.63 6.88 13.08
C SER A 396 -20.29 8.25 13.14
N LEU A 397 -19.79 9.15 14.00
CA LEU A 397 -20.37 10.46 14.27
C LEU A 397 -21.86 10.38 14.65
N GLY A 398 -22.15 9.52 15.64
CA GLY A 398 -23.51 9.32 16.14
C GLY A 398 -24.33 8.32 15.31
N GLY A 399 -23.67 7.32 14.72
CA GLY A 399 -24.31 6.28 13.93
C GLY A 399 -24.65 6.68 12.49
N GLN A 400 -24.09 7.78 12.00
CA GLN A 400 -24.31 8.26 10.63
C GLN A 400 -23.45 7.52 9.61
N PHE A 401 -22.22 7.14 9.99
CA PHE A 401 -21.24 6.57 9.07
C PHE A 401 -20.73 5.19 9.53
N PRO A 402 -20.41 4.28 8.59
CA PRO A 402 -19.90 2.94 8.90
C PRO A 402 -18.38 2.96 9.15
N VAL A 403 -17.90 3.83 10.06
CA VAL A 403 -16.46 4.08 10.29
C VAL A 403 -16.10 3.83 11.75
N ALA A 404 -14.96 3.16 11.96
CA ALA A 404 -14.36 2.92 13.25
C ALA A 404 -12.89 3.37 13.26
N CYS A 405 -12.33 3.60 14.45
CA CYS A 405 -10.95 4.01 14.62
C CYS A 405 -10.23 3.17 15.68
N VAL A 406 -9.07 2.65 15.34
CA VAL A 406 -8.15 1.98 16.26
C VAL A 406 -6.86 2.80 16.29
N THR A 407 -6.53 3.31 17.47
CA THR A 407 -5.40 4.21 17.67
C THR A 407 -4.33 3.56 18.54
N LEU A 408 -3.10 3.49 18.03
CA LEU A 408 -1.94 3.03 18.78
C LEU A 408 -1.19 4.23 19.38
N MET A 409 -0.76 4.08 20.63
CA MET A 409 0.12 5.03 21.32
C MET A 409 1.47 4.39 21.57
N ASN A 410 2.56 5.13 21.34
CA ASN A 410 3.93 4.69 21.63
C ASN A 410 4.48 5.47 22.85
N PRO A 411 4.45 4.89 24.07
CA PRO A 411 4.88 5.58 25.29
C PRO A 411 6.38 5.94 25.30
N ARG A 412 7.18 5.36 24.40
CA ARG A 412 8.62 5.58 24.33
C ARG A 412 8.98 6.87 23.61
N THR A 413 8.19 7.25 22.61
CA THR A 413 8.41 8.46 21.79
C THR A 413 7.34 9.52 22.01
N GLY A 414 6.19 9.15 22.58
CA GLY A 414 4.99 9.99 22.62
C GLY A 414 4.22 10.00 21.31
N GLY A 415 4.65 9.20 20.32
CA GLY A 415 4.04 9.11 19.00
C GLY A 415 2.68 8.43 19.02
N VAL A 416 1.81 8.80 18.09
CA VAL A 416 0.45 8.30 17.94
C VAL A 416 0.21 7.89 16.49
N PHE A 417 -0.54 6.81 16.29
CA PHE A 417 -1.08 6.43 15.00
C PHE A 417 -2.58 6.15 15.13
N ALA A 418 -3.39 7.09 14.64
CA ALA A 418 -4.84 6.92 14.52
C ALA A 418 -5.17 6.27 13.17
N SER A 419 -5.43 4.96 13.18
CA SER A 419 -5.89 4.25 12.00
C SER A 419 -7.42 4.28 11.94
N PHE A 420 -7.97 4.37 10.74
CA PHE A 420 -9.41 4.36 10.49
C PHE A 420 -9.74 3.15 9.61
N GLY A 421 -10.92 2.61 9.77
CA GLY A 421 -11.42 1.51 8.95
C GLY A 421 -12.91 1.66 8.76
N ALA A 422 -13.37 1.42 7.55
CA ALA A 422 -14.79 1.45 7.23
C ALA A 422 -15.27 0.14 6.60
N HIS A 423 -16.50 -0.23 6.97
CA HIS A 423 -17.29 -1.30 6.39
C HIS A 423 -18.70 -1.22 6.97
N PRO A 424 -19.76 -1.62 6.24
CA PRO A 424 -21.11 -1.74 6.80
C PRO A 424 -21.22 -2.53 8.12
N SER A 425 -20.24 -3.38 8.44
CA SER A 425 -20.18 -4.17 9.66
C SER A 425 -19.15 -3.58 10.62
N LEU A 426 -19.57 -3.21 11.84
CA LEU A 426 -18.67 -2.68 12.88
C LEU A 426 -17.46 -3.60 13.15
N GLU A 427 -17.68 -4.92 13.18
CA GLU A 427 -16.59 -5.91 13.33
C GLU A 427 -15.51 -5.77 12.25
N VAL A 428 -15.94 -5.67 10.98
CA VAL A 428 -15.03 -5.63 9.83
C VAL A 428 -14.34 -4.27 9.75
N ALA A 429 -15.05 -3.17 10.07
CA ALA A 429 -14.47 -1.84 10.15
C ALA A 429 -13.34 -1.78 11.21
N LEU A 430 -13.57 -2.35 12.39
CA LEU A 430 -12.57 -2.46 13.46
C LEU A 430 -11.38 -3.34 13.06
N GLU A 431 -11.63 -4.50 12.43
CA GLU A 431 -10.57 -5.38 11.93
C GLU A 431 -9.71 -4.69 10.86
N ARG A 432 -10.34 -3.99 9.91
CA ARG A 432 -9.65 -3.22 8.87
C ARG A 432 -8.78 -2.12 9.47
N SER A 433 -9.29 -1.41 10.47
CA SER A 433 -8.52 -0.37 11.18
C SER A 433 -7.32 -0.95 11.91
N LEU A 434 -7.48 -2.08 12.63
CA LEU A 434 -6.37 -2.74 13.33
C LEU A 434 -5.32 -3.30 12.36
N THR A 435 -5.75 -3.94 11.28
CA THR A 435 -4.83 -4.55 10.30
C THR A 435 -4.06 -3.51 9.48
N GLU A 436 -4.70 -2.37 9.16
CA GLU A 436 -4.05 -1.22 8.54
C GLU A 436 -2.93 -0.65 9.42
N LEU A 437 -3.15 -0.60 10.74
CA LEU A 437 -2.20 -0.04 11.70
C LEU A 437 -0.82 -0.72 11.64
N LEU A 438 -0.77 -2.00 11.27
CA LEU A 438 0.46 -2.80 11.21
C LEU A 438 0.87 -3.20 9.80
N GLN A 439 0.18 -2.72 8.75
CA GLN A 439 0.50 -3.05 7.37
C GLN A 439 1.90 -2.52 7.01
N GLY A 440 2.81 -3.41 6.59
CA GLY A 440 4.15 -3.03 6.16
C GLY A 440 5.08 -2.46 7.26
N ARG A 441 4.59 -2.29 8.49
CA ARG A 441 5.33 -1.68 9.60
C ARG A 441 6.04 -2.71 10.45
N SER A 442 7.09 -2.31 11.15
CA SER A 442 7.71 -3.09 12.23
C SER A 442 7.52 -2.32 13.53
N PHE A 443 7.76 -2.96 14.68
CA PHE A 443 7.77 -2.25 15.96
C PHE A 443 8.78 -1.11 16.02
N GLU A 444 9.90 -1.23 15.30
CA GLU A 444 10.87 -0.14 15.15
C GLU A 444 10.30 1.02 14.33
N GLY A 445 9.57 0.73 13.25
CA GLY A 445 8.91 1.75 12.41
C GLY A 445 7.80 2.53 13.12
N LEU A 446 7.29 2.05 14.26
CA LEU A 446 6.36 2.79 15.12
C LEU A 446 7.04 3.91 15.94
N ASN A 447 8.37 4.04 15.90
CA ASN A 447 9.07 5.10 16.62
C ASN A 447 9.07 6.45 15.87
N ASP A 448 8.81 6.42 14.57
CA ASP A 448 8.80 7.62 13.71
C ASP A 448 7.43 8.32 13.70
N LEU A 449 6.45 7.80 14.46
CA LEU A 449 5.12 8.38 14.58
C LEU A 449 5.16 9.74 15.30
N PRO A 450 4.44 10.76 14.79
CA PRO A 450 4.43 12.09 15.39
C PRO A 450 3.69 12.08 16.74
N ALA A 451 4.10 12.99 17.63
CA ALA A 451 3.34 13.25 18.84
C ALA A 451 2.08 14.09 18.53
N PRO A 452 0.97 13.88 19.25
CA PRO A 452 -0.21 14.72 19.11
C PRO A 452 0.07 16.18 19.54
N THR A 453 -0.72 17.11 19.03
CA THR A 453 -0.50 18.56 19.17
C THR A 453 -1.75 19.30 19.67
N PHE A 454 -1.55 20.48 20.27
CA PHE A 454 -2.61 21.46 20.53
C PHE A 454 -2.63 22.59 19.50
N ASN A 455 -1.70 22.56 18.53
CA ASN A 455 -1.65 23.55 17.48
C ASN A 455 -2.71 23.24 16.42
N GLN A 456 -3.88 23.86 16.56
CA GLN A 456 -4.98 23.72 15.61
C GLN A 456 -4.54 23.99 14.17
N MET A 457 -3.69 24.99 13.94
CA MET A 457 -3.21 25.30 12.58
C MET A 457 -2.42 24.16 11.96
N ALA A 458 -1.70 23.36 12.75
CA ALA A 458 -0.98 22.20 12.23
C ALA A 458 -1.92 21.02 11.93
N VAL A 459 -3.03 20.91 12.67
CA VAL A 459 -4.01 19.83 12.48
C VAL A 459 -4.89 20.10 11.25
N THR A 460 -5.28 21.35 11.04
CA THR A 460 -6.19 21.76 9.94
C THR A 460 -5.47 22.19 8.67
N GLU A 461 -4.15 22.07 8.61
CA GLU A 461 -3.41 22.41 7.40
C GLU A 461 -3.63 21.29 6.35
N PRO A 462 -3.90 21.61 5.07
CA PRO A 462 -4.27 20.59 4.08
C PRO A 462 -3.24 19.47 3.90
N ASN A 463 -1.94 19.77 3.94
CA ASN A 463 -0.90 18.75 3.83
C ASN A 463 -0.91 17.79 5.03
N ASN A 464 -1.37 18.18 6.21
CA ASN A 464 -1.57 17.23 7.32
C ASN A 464 -2.52 16.10 6.91
N PHE A 465 -3.62 16.41 6.21
CA PHE A 465 -4.52 15.37 5.71
C PHE A 465 -3.87 14.52 4.61
N VAL A 466 -3.07 15.13 3.74
CA VAL A 466 -2.29 14.41 2.72
C VAL A 466 -1.29 13.45 3.37
N GLU A 467 -0.56 13.85 4.40
CA GLU A 467 0.32 12.96 5.20
C GLU A 467 -0.51 11.84 5.86
N HIS A 468 -1.70 12.16 6.34
CA HIS A 468 -2.65 11.16 6.85
C HIS A 468 -3.10 10.15 5.79
N PHE A 469 -3.21 10.57 4.53
CA PHE A 469 -3.60 9.73 3.41
C PHE A 469 -2.45 8.84 2.92
N ILE A 470 -1.25 9.41 2.76
CA ILE A 470 -0.08 8.72 2.19
C ILE A 470 0.40 7.58 3.09
N ASP A 471 0.62 7.88 4.38
CA ASP A 471 1.20 6.90 5.30
C ASP A 471 0.72 7.08 6.75
N SER A 472 -0.32 7.88 6.99
CA SER A 472 -0.84 8.15 8.33
C SER A 472 0.17 8.73 9.32
N SER A 473 1.19 9.44 8.82
CA SER A 473 2.18 10.16 9.63
C SER A 473 1.78 11.61 9.96
N GLY A 474 0.58 12.04 9.59
CA GLY A 474 0.05 13.34 9.98
C GLY A 474 -0.19 13.45 11.49
N VAL A 475 -0.21 14.68 11.99
CA VAL A 475 -0.48 14.99 13.40
C VAL A 475 -1.97 14.90 13.72
N VAL A 476 -2.29 14.51 14.95
CA VAL A 476 -3.66 14.54 15.50
C VAL A 476 -3.73 15.46 16.72
N SER A 477 -4.92 15.99 17.00
CA SER A 477 -5.14 16.83 18.17
C SER A 477 -5.11 16.02 19.47
N TRP A 478 -4.58 16.61 20.55
CA TRP A 478 -4.74 16.06 21.90
C TRP A 478 -6.20 15.91 22.33
N ARG A 479 -7.14 16.67 21.72
CA ARG A 479 -8.58 16.53 21.99
C ARG A 479 -9.13 15.15 21.65
N PHE A 480 -8.53 14.47 20.68
CA PHE A 480 -8.88 13.10 20.30
C PHE A 480 -8.83 12.12 21.49
N PHE A 481 -7.95 12.39 22.47
CA PHE A 481 -7.73 11.59 23.68
C PHE A 481 -8.55 12.06 24.89
N SER A 482 -9.49 12.97 24.68
CA SER A 482 -10.37 13.48 25.74
C SER A 482 -11.21 12.36 26.36
N ALA A 483 -11.35 12.38 27.68
CA ALA A 483 -12.30 11.51 28.40
C ALA A 483 -13.78 11.91 28.18
N ARG A 484 -14.03 13.08 27.59
CA ARG A 484 -15.35 13.51 27.13
C ARG A 484 -15.41 13.39 25.61
N SER A 485 -16.40 12.67 25.11
CA SER A 485 -16.74 12.61 23.69
C SER A 485 -17.77 13.67 23.32
N GLU A 486 -17.77 14.06 22.05
CA GLU A 486 -18.76 14.97 21.45
C GLU A 486 -19.99 14.22 20.93
N TYR A 487 -19.84 12.91 20.70
CA TYR A 487 -20.90 11.98 20.32
C TYR A 487 -21.10 10.90 21.39
N GLU A 488 -22.30 10.34 21.46
CA GLU A 488 -22.55 9.10 22.19
C GLU A 488 -22.14 7.90 21.32
N PHE A 489 -21.63 6.85 21.95
CA PHE A 489 -21.33 5.59 21.27
C PHE A 489 -22.61 5.00 20.66
N VAL A 490 -22.54 4.57 19.40
CA VAL A 490 -23.61 3.82 18.74
C VAL A 490 -23.09 2.42 18.38
N ASP A 491 -23.82 1.40 18.80
CA ASP A 491 -23.58 0.01 18.36
C ASP A 491 -24.22 -0.21 16.99
N TRP A 492 -23.66 0.44 15.97
CA TRP A 492 -24.20 0.48 14.62
C TRP A 492 -23.94 -0.81 13.83
N ASP A 493 -24.85 -1.12 12.91
CA ASP A 493 -24.73 -2.22 11.96
C ASP A 493 -25.52 -1.88 10.69
N PHE A 494 -24.81 -1.70 9.59
CA PHE A 494 -25.36 -1.46 8.26
C PHE A 494 -25.27 -2.71 7.38
N SER A 495 -24.86 -3.86 7.96
CA SER A 495 -24.54 -5.05 7.17
C SER A 495 -25.77 -5.75 6.61
N GLY A 496 -25.58 -6.34 5.43
CA GLY A 496 -26.60 -7.04 4.66
C GLY A 496 -25.96 -7.92 3.59
N SER A 497 -26.70 -8.24 2.53
CA SER A 497 -26.06 -8.66 1.29
C SER A 497 -25.29 -7.51 0.67
N ASN A 498 -24.25 -7.78 -0.13
CA ASN A 498 -23.49 -6.72 -0.81
C ASN A 498 -24.43 -5.78 -1.61
N HIS A 499 -25.49 -6.31 -2.23
CA HIS A 499 -26.48 -5.49 -2.92
C HIS A 499 -27.24 -4.52 -1.97
N GLU A 500 -27.65 -4.98 -0.79
CA GLU A 500 -28.31 -4.13 0.21
C GLU A 500 -27.33 -3.11 0.81
N GLU A 501 -26.07 -3.51 1.00
CA GLU A 501 -24.99 -2.64 1.47
C GLU A 501 -24.69 -1.53 0.46
N VAL A 502 -24.61 -1.84 -0.86
CA VAL A 502 -24.50 -0.82 -1.92
C VAL A 502 -25.61 0.21 -1.81
N ASN A 503 -26.87 -0.23 -1.74
CA ASN A 503 -28.02 0.67 -1.63
C ASN A 503 -27.96 1.53 -0.36
N THR A 504 -27.50 0.97 0.75
CA THR A 504 -27.36 1.68 2.03
C THR A 504 -26.29 2.76 1.94
N LEU A 505 -25.12 2.43 1.39
CA LEU A 505 -23.98 3.35 1.29
C LEU A 505 -24.26 4.52 0.32
N PHE A 506 -24.88 4.26 -0.83
CA PHE A 506 -25.37 5.34 -1.70
C PHE A 506 -26.51 6.14 -1.05
N GLY A 507 -27.35 5.48 -0.24
CA GLY A 507 -28.38 6.15 0.56
C GLY A 507 -27.79 7.21 1.50
N ILE A 508 -26.69 6.90 2.19
CA ILE A 508 -25.97 7.85 3.04
C ILE A 508 -25.49 9.07 2.22
N LEU A 509 -24.90 8.86 1.04
CA LEU A 509 -24.48 9.97 0.16
C LEU A 509 -25.68 10.83 -0.28
N SER A 510 -26.81 10.20 -0.61
CA SER A 510 -28.03 10.90 -0.98
C SER A 510 -28.58 11.75 0.16
N GLU A 511 -28.57 11.25 1.40
CA GLU A 511 -28.97 12.00 2.60
C GLU A 511 -28.05 13.20 2.87
N LEU A 512 -26.78 13.10 2.52
CA LEU A 512 -25.80 14.20 2.58
C LEU A 512 -25.94 15.19 1.42
N GLY A 513 -26.79 14.91 0.42
CA GLY A 513 -26.90 15.70 -0.81
C GLY A 513 -25.66 15.64 -1.69
N LYS A 514 -24.90 14.52 -1.63
CA LYS A 514 -23.69 14.28 -2.42
C LYS A 514 -24.01 13.38 -3.60
N GLU A 515 -23.59 13.79 -4.79
CA GLU A 515 -23.69 12.97 -6.00
C GLU A 515 -22.46 12.07 -6.15
N ALA A 516 -22.67 10.86 -6.67
CA ALA A 516 -21.61 9.91 -6.95
C ALA A 516 -21.51 9.64 -8.46
N TYR A 517 -20.29 9.44 -8.93
CA TYR A 517 -19.98 9.14 -10.33
C TYR A 517 -19.18 7.85 -10.37
N VAL A 518 -19.66 6.85 -11.11
CA VAL A 518 -19.14 5.49 -11.08
C VAL A 518 -18.59 5.10 -12.45
N ALA A 519 -17.33 4.70 -12.49
CA ALA A 519 -16.75 3.96 -13.60
C ALA A 519 -16.61 2.49 -13.19
N VAL A 520 -16.93 1.57 -14.10
CA VAL A 520 -16.80 0.13 -13.91
C VAL A 520 -15.84 -0.40 -14.97
N TYR A 521 -14.93 -1.27 -14.55
CA TYR A 521 -13.96 -1.95 -15.39
C TYR A 521 -14.12 -3.45 -15.21
N ASP A 522 -14.26 -4.18 -16.31
CA ASP A 522 -14.44 -5.64 -16.31
C ASP A 522 -13.59 -6.33 -17.40
N GLU A 523 -12.76 -5.57 -18.12
CA GLU A 523 -11.99 -6.01 -19.26
C GLU A 523 -10.84 -6.95 -18.87
N LEU A 524 -10.34 -6.82 -17.63
CA LEU A 524 -9.20 -7.58 -17.12
C LEU A 524 -9.60 -8.81 -16.28
N GLY A 525 -10.87 -9.23 -16.32
CA GLY A 525 -11.32 -10.53 -15.81
C GLY A 525 -11.90 -10.56 -14.39
N ALA A 526 -11.71 -9.51 -13.59
CA ALA A 526 -12.43 -9.29 -12.33
C ALA A 526 -13.04 -7.89 -12.30
N PRO A 527 -14.25 -7.74 -11.75
CA PRO A 527 -14.91 -6.44 -11.69
C PRO A 527 -14.14 -5.50 -10.75
N ALA A 528 -13.79 -4.35 -11.30
CA ALA A 528 -13.25 -3.22 -10.58
C ALA A 528 -14.15 -1.99 -10.80
N CYS A 529 -14.10 -1.05 -9.87
CA CYS A 529 -14.81 0.21 -9.99
C CYS A 529 -13.95 1.36 -9.49
N ARG A 530 -14.25 2.55 -10.00
CA ARG A 530 -13.77 3.81 -9.47
C ARG A 530 -14.96 4.73 -9.22
N ILE A 531 -15.07 5.26 -8.01
CA ILE A 531 -16.19 6.12 -7.60
C ILE A 531 -15.64 7.47 -7.16
N LEU A 532 -16.15 8.52 -7.78
CA LEU A 532 -15.87 9.91 -7.42
C LEU A 532 -17.09 10.49 -6.73
N VAL A 533 -16.90 11.14 -5.59
CA VAL A 533 -17.94 11.90 -4.87
C VAL A 533 -17.44 13.34 -4.71
N PRO A 534 -17.67 14.21 -5.71
CA PRO A 534 -17.13 15.56 -5.73
C PRO A 534 -17.56 16.39 -4.49
N GLY A 535 -16.59 17.10 -3.93
CA GLY A 535 -16.66 17.83 -2.66
C GLY A 535 -16.71 16.91 -1.45
N TYR A 536 -16.21 15.67 -1.55
CA TYR A 536 -16.23 14.69 -0.46
C TYR A 536 -15.08 13.68 -0.55
N SER A 537 -14.79 13.11 -1.72
CA SER A 537 -13.77 12.07 -1.88
C SER A 537 -12.44 12.56 -2.47
N GLU A 538 -12.25 13.86 -2.66
CA GLU A 538 -10.94 14.43 -2.98
C GLU A 538 -9.95 14.24 -1.83
N VAL A 539 -8.70 13.97 -2.17
CA VAL A 539 -7.54 13.94 -1.27
C VAL A 539 -6.89 15.31 -1.22
N TYR A 540 -6.71 15.94 -2.38
CA TYR A 540 -6.09 17.26 -2.53
C TYR A 540 -7.14 18.36 -2.70
N PRO A 541 -6.82 19.60 -2.29
CA PRO A 541 -7.66 20.77 -2.52
C PRO A 541 -7.84 21.05 -4.03
N VAL A 542 -9.00 21.58 -4.41
CA VAL A 542 -9.35 21.83 -5.82
C VAL A 542 -8.43 22.86 -6.47
N GLU A 543 -7.88 23.77 -5.67
CA GLU A 543 -6.93 24.81 -6.07
C GLU A 543 -5.63 24.23 -6.65
N ASP A 544 -5.26 22.99 -6.30
CA ASP A 544 -4.06 22.34 -6.81
C ASP A 544 -4.14 22.09 -8.32
N LEU A 545 -5.34 22.02 -8.90
CA LEU A 545 -5.51 21.99 -10.36
C LEU A 545 -4.89 23.20 -11.06
N ILE A 546 -4.75 24.32 -10.36
CA ILE A 546 -4.18 25.57 -10.89
C ILE A 546 -2.76 25.78 -10.35
N TRP A 547 -2.57 25.60 -9.04
CA TRP A 547 -1.36 26.05 -8.34
C TRP A 547 -0.30 24.98 -8.12
N ASP A 548 -0.69 23.70 -8.05
CA ASP A 548 0.22 22.57 -7.80
C ASP A 548 -0.08 21.37 -8.72
N ASN A 549 -0.38 21.67 -9.99
CA ASN A 549 -0.80 20.67 -10.95
C ASN A 549 0.39 19.86 -11.47
N THR A 550 0.23 18.53 -11.51
CA THR A 550 1.24 17.62 -12.08
C THR A 550 1.65 17.96 -13.52
N ASN A 551 0.77 18.61 -14.30
CA ASN A 551 1.06 18.95 -15.69
C ASN A 551 1.96 20.18 -15.87
N VAL A 552 2.37 20.86 -14.79
CA VAL A 552 3.40 21.91 -14.87
C VAL A 552 4.69 21.40 -15.51
N ALA A 553 4.96 20.09 -15.37
CA ALA A 553 6.10 19.42 -15.98
C ALA A 553 6.07 19.45 -17.52
N LEU A 554 4.90 19.60 -18.15
CA LEU A 554 4.76 19.63 -19.61
C LEU A 554 5.54 20.79 -20.25
N GLN A 555 5.67 21.91 -19.55
CA GLN A 555 6.34 23.11 -20.05
C GLN A 555 7.85 22.94 -20.21
N PHE A 556 8.45 22.00 -19.48
CA PHE A 556 9.90 21.84 -19.39
C PHE A 556 10.41 20.54 -20.02
N ARG A 557 9.52 19.60 -20.32
CA ARG A 557 9.88 18.22 -20.68
C ARG A 557 10.75 18.09 -21.93
N GLU A 558 10.53 18.92 -22.96
CA GLU A 558 11.37 18.87 -24.18
C GLU A 558 12.71 19.58 -24.01
N ASP A 559 12.80 20.52 -23.05
CA ASP A 559 13.97 21.37 -22.84
C ASP A 559 15.02 20.74 -21.89
N ILE A 560 14.58 19.84 -21.01
CA ILE A 560 15.41 19.09 -20.04
C ILE A 560 15.76 17.72 -20.62
#